data_AF-A0A258Z1H0-F1
#
_entry.id   AF-A0A258Z1H0-F1
#
_cell.length_a   1.000
_cell.length_b   1.000
_cell.length_c   1.000
_cell.angle_alpha   90.00
_cell.angle_beta   90.00
_cell.angle_gamma   90.00
#
_symmetry.space_group_name_H-M   'P 1'
#
loop_
_entity.id
_entity.type
_entity.pdbx_description
1 polymer ?
#
loop_
_entity_poly.entity_id
_entity_poly.type
_entity_poly.pdbx_seq_one_letter_code
_entity_poly.pdbx_strand_id
1 'polypeptide(L)' 'MRGTVSLSLLASALVVNAFGADDLAGMFKEGKASGQIRYFYVDRDYSGDVSVHRNAMAIGGHLKYETGSW' A
#
# COMPACT_ATOMS: atom_id res chain seq x y z
N MET A 1 -5.91 -52.23 1.89
CA MET A 1 -5.75 -51.24 2.98
C MET A 1 -6.65 -50.06 2.65
N ARG A 2 -7.83 -49.95 3.29
CA ARG A 2 -8.81 -48.87 3.03
C ARG A 2 -8.51 -47.72 3.99
N GLY A 3 -8.20 -46.54 3.45
CA GLY A 3 -7.64 -45.42 4.18
C GLY A 3 -8.60 -44.77 5.17
N THR A 4 -8.18 -44.70 6.43
CA THR A 4 -8.75 -43.81 7.44
C THR A 4 -7.94 -42.52 7.43
N VAL A 5 -8.30 -41.58 6.55
CA VAL A 5 -7.81 -40.20 6.70
C VAL A 5 -8.46 -39.67 7.97
N SER A 6 -7.65 -39.46 9.00
CA SER A 6 -8.12 -39.06 10.32
C SER A 6 -8.89 -37.74 10.21
N LEU A 7 -10.11 -37.69 10.74
CA LEU A 7 -10.99 -36.52 10.75
C LEU A 7 -10.28 -35.26 11.29
N SER A 8 -9.31 -35.46 12.19
CA SER A 8 -8.40 -34.43 12.71
C SER A 8 -7.57 -33.74 11.64
N LEU A 9 -7.11 -34.47 10.61
CA LEU A 9 -6.33 -33.91 9.51
C LEU A 9 -7.21 -33.03 8.61
N LEU A 10 -8.43 -33.49 8.31
CA LEU A 10 -9.41 -32.73 7.55
C LEU A 10 -9.86 -31.47 8.30
N ALA A 11 -10.09 -31.58 9.61
CA ALA A 11 -10.44 -30.45 10.48
C ALA A 11 -9.30 -29.42 10.55
N SER A 12 -8.04 -29.87 10.66
CA SER A 12 -6.88 -28.97 10.66
C SER A 12 -6.70 -28.23 9.33
N ALA A 13 -6.95 -28.90 8.20
CA ALA A 13 -6.89 -28.27 6.89
C ALA A 13 -8.03 -27.26 6.67
N LEU A 14 -9.24 -27.55 7.17
CA LEU A 14 -10.37 -26.61 7.09
C LEU A 14 -10.14 -25.37 7.95
N VAL A 15 -9.60 -25.55 9.16
CA VAL A 15 -9.25 -24.48 10.09
C VAL A 15 -8.23 -23.51 9.49
N VAL A 16 -7.17 -24.01 8.84
CA VAL A 16 -6.16 -23.17 8.18
C VAL A 16 -6.75 -22.36 7.01
N ASN A 17 -7.76 -22.88 6.31
CA ASN A 17 -8.42 -22.15 5.22
C ASN A 17 -9.49 -21.16 5.72
N ALA A 18 -10.17 -21.47 6.84
CA ALA A 18 -11.19 -20.59 7.43
C ALA A 18 -10.59 -19.33 8.07
N PHE A 19 -9.38 -19.42 8.64
CA PHE A 19 -8.71 -18.28 9.24
C PHE A 19 -7.91 -17.42 8.25
N GLY A 20 -7.64 -17.88 7.02
CA GLY A 20 -6.82 -17.11 6.07
C GLY A 20 -7.62 -16.18 5.15
N ALA A 21 -8.83 -16.57 4.75
CA ALA A 21 -9.63 -15.82 3.77
C ALA A 21 -10.41 -14.65 4.39
N ASP A 22 -11.05 -14.88 5.54
CA ASP A 22 -11.77 -13.82 6.28
C ASP A 22 -10.81 -12.81 6.89
N ASP A 23 -9.63 -13.27 7.33
CA ASP A 23 -8.57 -12.43 7.86
C ASP A 23 -7.96 -11.53 6.76
N LEU A 24 -7.59 -12.10 5.60
CA LEU A 24 -7.05 -11.30 4.51
C LEU A 24 -8.06 -10.27 3.96
N ALA A 25 -9.34 -10.67 3.80
CA ALA A 25 -10.38 -9.74 3.39
C ALA A 25 -10.63 -8.65 4.45
N GLY A 26 -10.58 -9.02 5.75
CA GLY A 26 -10.65 -8.09 6.88
C GLY A 26 -9.49 -7.08 6.89
N MET A 27 -8.25 -7.55 6.70
CA MET A 27 -7.04 -6.73 6.64
C MET A 27 -7.11 -5.65 5.55
N PHE A 28 -7.71 -5.97 4.38
CA PHE A 28 -7.90 -4.95 3.34
C PHE A 28 -9.10 -4.04 3.61
N LYS A 29 -10.17 -4.56 4.21
CA LYS A 29 -11.38 -3.80 4.51
C LYS A 29 -11.17 -2.78 5.62
N GLU A 30 -10.37 -3.12 6.63
CA GLU A 30 -10.00 -2.23 7.73
C GLU A 30 -8.72 -1.43 7.48
N GLY A 31 -8.07 -1.70 6.35
CA GLY A 31 -6.87 -0.99 5.94
C GLY A 31 -7.13 0.50 5.71
N LYS A 32 -6.11 1.32 5.98
CA LYS A 32 -6.16 2.78 5.89
C LYS A 32 -5.30 3.26 4.73
N ALA A 33 -5.91 4.03 3.84
CA ALA A 33 -5.20 4.77 2.82
C ALA A 33 -4.89 6.20 3.32
N SER A 34 -3.66 6.65 3.11
CA SER A 34 -3.22 8.01 3.42
C SER A 34 -2.18 8.48 2.41
N GLY A 35 -1.97 9.78 2.30
CA GLY A 35 -1.02 10.30 1.33
C GLY A 35 -1.06 11.80 1.20
N GLN A 36 -0.14 12.32 0.39
CA GLN A 36 -0.06 13.73 0.04
C GLN A 36 0.16 13.88 -1.46
N ILE A 37 -0.57 14.83 -2.05
CA ILE A 37 -0.23 15.40 -3.36
C ILE A 37 0.40 16.77 -3.08
N ARG A 38 1.51 17.05 -3.75
CA ARG A 38 2.27 18.28 -3.62
C ARG A 38 2.53 18.87 -5.01
N TYR A 39 2.24 20.15 -5.11
CA TYR A 39 2.59 20.99 -6.23
C TYR A 39 3.68 21.97 -5.80
N PHE A 40 4.70 22.13 -6.63
CA PHE A 40 5.79 23.05 -6.39
C PHE A 40 6.11 23.81 -7.67
N TYR A 41 6.14 25.13 -7.57
CA TYR A 41 6.51 26.04 -8.66
C TYR A 41 7.62 26.96 -8.17
N VAL A 42 8.66 27.09 -8.99
CA VAL A 42 9.76 28.02 -8.75
C VAL A 42 9.93 28.87 -9.98
N ASP A 43 10.02 30.17 -9.73
CA ASP A 43 10.41 31.16 -10.71
C ASP A 43 11.61 31.94 -10.14
N ARG A 44 12.68 32.03 -10.91
CA ARG A 44 13.92 32.69 -10.50
C ARG A 44 14.49 33.49 -11.65
N ASP A 45 14.59 34.79 -11.39
CA ASP A 45 15.37 35.71 -12.20
C ASP A 45 16.77 35.83 -11.60
N TYR A 46 17.79 35.47 -12.38
CA TYR A 46 19.18 35.70 -12.04
C TYR A 46 19.71 36.89 -12.85
N SER A 47 20.01 37.99 -12.15
CA SER A 47 20.66 39.17 -12.72
C SER A 47 22.12 39.21 -12.25
N GLY A 48 23.02 38.75 -13.11
CA GLY A 48 24.48 38.74 -12.93
C GLY A 48 25.18 38.89 -14.29
N ASP A 49 26.44 38.47 -14.44
CA ASP A 49 27.18 38.59 -15.73
C ASP A 49 26.49 37.88 -16.91
N VAL A 50 25.60 36.91 -16.62
CA VAL A 50 24.70 36.31 -17.61
C VAL A 50 23.28 36.35 -17.05
N SER A 51 22.38 37.05 -17.73
CA SER A 51 20.95 37.04 -17.40
C SER A 51 20.34 35.71 -17.83
N VAL A 52 19.93 34.89 -16.85
CA VAL A 52 19.25 33.62 -17.10
C VAL A 52 17.96 33.58 -16.29
N HIS A 53 16.85 33.44 -17.01
CA HIS A 53 15.54 33.15 -16.43
C HIS A 53 15.39 31.63 -16.28
N ARG A 54 15.04 31.15 -15.09
CA ARG A 54 14.80 29.72 -14.84
C ARG A 54 13.52 29.52 -14.05
N ASN A 55 12.53 28.95 -14.70
CA ASN A 55 11.34 28.41 -14.04
C ASN A 55 11.39 26.89 -13.98
N ALA A 56 10.71 26.32 -13.00
CA ALA A 56 10.53 24.89 -12.86
C ALA A 56 9.19 24.60 -12.18
N MET A 57 8.50 23.59 -12.69
CA MET A 57 7.28 23.06 -12.12
C MET A 57 7.49 21.59 -11.79
N ALA A 58 7.11 21.19 -10.58
CA ALA A 58 7.08 19.81 -10.15
C ALA A 58 5.73 19.49 -9.51
N ILE A 59 5.11 18.41 -9.98
CA ILE A 59 3.96 17.80 -9.33
C ILE A 59 4.38 16.40 -8.88
N GLY A 60 4.07 16.08 -7.63
CA GLY A 60 4.46 14.81 -7.06
C GLY A 60 3.70 14.55 -5.77
N GLY A 61 3.99 13.44 -5.12
CA GLY A 61 3.28 13.06 -3.93
C GLY A 61 3.66 11.67 -3.49
N HIS A 62 3.08 11.23 -2.39
CA HIS A 62 3.21 9.86 -1.93
C HIS A 62 1.85 9.32 -1.52
N LEU A 63 1.63 8.06 -1.83
CA LEU A 63 0.48 7.28 -1.39
C LEU A 63 1.01 6.19 -0.47
N LYS A 64 0.30 5.98 0.63
CA LYS A 64 0.59 4.97 1.65
C LYS A 64 -0.69 4.20 1.92
N TYR A 65 -0.57 2.88 1.97
CA TYR A 65 -1.63 2.00 2.40
C TYR A 65 -1.12 1.13 3.55
N GLU A 66 -1.88 1.09 4.64
CA GLU A 66 -1.62 0.23 5.79
C GLU A 66 -2.74 -0.78 5.89
N THR A 67 -2.41 -2.07 5.92
CA THR A 67 -3.40 -3.13 6.17
C THR A 67 -3.84 -3.09 7.63
N GLY A 68 -5.07 -3.53 7.90
CA GLY A 68 -5.54 -3.80 9.26
C GLY A 68 -4.72 -4.91 9.94
N SER A 69 -4.88 -5.02 11.26
CA SER A 69 -4.30 -6.12 12.05
C SER A 69 -5.00 -7.44 11.72
N TRP A 70 -4.27 -8.55 11.88
CA TRP A 70 -4.82 -9.91 11.86
C TRP A 70 -5.40 -10.28 13.24
#